data_AF-A0A530QJB6-F1
#
_entry.id   AF-A0A530QJB6-F1
#
_cell.length_a   1.000
_cell.length_b   1.000
_cell.length_c   1.000
_cell.angle_alpha   90.00
_cell.angle_beta   90.00
_cell.angle_gamma   90.00
#
_symmetry.space_group_name_H-M   'P 1'
#
loop_
_entity.id
_entity.type
_entity.pdbx_description
1 polymer ?
#
loop_
_entity_poly.entity_id
_entity_poly.type
_entity_poly.pdbx_seq_one_letter_code
_entity_poly.pdbx_strand_id
1 'polypeptide(L)' 'MTKPQNPVQMAVIGAAHGIKGELRVKTFTGDPLALADYGPLYARDGRAFQI' A
#
# COMPACT_ATOMS: atom_id res chain seq x y z
N MET A 1 5.29 -14.01 -4.95
CA MET A 1 4.03 -14.23 -4.22
C MET A 1 2.88 -14.01 -5.18
N THR A 2 1.85 -14.84 -5.14
CA THR A 2 0.70 -14.76 -6.07
C THR A 2 -0.28 -13.70 -5.58
N LYS A 3 -0.89 -12.93 -6.49
CA LYS A 3 -1.93 -11.94 -6.16
C LYS A 3 -3.07 -12.61 -5.35
N PRO A 4 -3.50 -12.03 -4.22
CA PRO A 4 -4.57 -12.63 -3.41
C PRO A 4 -5.89 -12.70 -4.19
N GLN A 5 -6.62 -13.81 -4.02
CA GLN A 5 -7.92 -14.03 -4.71
C GLN A 5 -9.02 -13.13 -4.15
N ASN A 6 -9.06 -12.92 -2.82
CA ASN A 6 -10.02 -12.05 -2.12
C ASN A 6 -9.26 -11.00 -1.29
N PRO A 7 -8.72 -9.93 -1.90
CA PRO A 7 -7.94 -8.92 -1.18
C PRO A 7 -8.83 -8.03 -0.31
N VAL A 8 -8.31 -7.63 0.85
CA VAL A 8 -8.85 -6.54 1.67
C VAL A 8 -8.08 -5.26 1.34
N GLN A 9 -8.78 -4.14 1.24
CA GLN A 9 -8.14 -2.86 0.99
C GLN A 9 -7.43 -2.37 2.26
N MET A 10 -6.10 -2.33 2.24
CA MET A 10 -5.29 -1.95 3.40
C MET A 10 -5.02 -0.43 3.47
N ALA A 11 -4.98 0.23 2.31
CA ALA A 11 -4.66 1.66 2.21
C ALA A 11 -5.13 2.29 0.89
N VAL A 12 -5.05 3.61 0.81
CA VAL A 12 -5.22 4.42 -0.40
C VAL A 12 -3.98 5.30 -0.60
N ILE A 13 -3.39 5.22 -1.79
CA ILE A 13 -2.35 6.16 -2.22
C ILE A 13 -3.02 7.49 -2.56
N GLY A 14 -2.57 8.56 -1.89
CA GLY A 14 -3.02 9.93 -2.09
C GLY A 14 -2.07 10.73 -2.97
N ALA A 15 -1.82 11.99 -2.58
CA ALA A 15 -0.97 12.90 -3.33
C ALA A 15 0.52 12.52 -3.28
N ALA A 16 1.25 12.92 -4.33
CA ALA A 16 2.71 12.89 -4.32
C ALA A 16 3.29 13.70 -3.15
N HIS A 17 4.39 13.21 -2.60
CA HIS A 17 5.16 13.88 -1.57
C HIS A 17 6.58 14.15 -2.11
N GLY A 18 6.91 15.43 -2.26
CA GLY A 18 8.21 15.84 -2.79
C GLY A 18 8.48 15.37 -4.22
N ILE A 19 9.77 15.22 -4.55
CA ILE A 19 10.27 14.87 -5.91
C ILE A 19 11.01 13.53 -5.95
N LYS A 20 11.15 12.85 -4.81
CA LYS A 20 11.89 11.60 -4.68
C LYS A 20 11.02 10.35 -4.88
N GLY A 21 9.79 10.53 -5.36
CA GLY A 21 8.83 9.45 -5.56
C GLY A 21 8.11 9.02 -4.28
N GLU A 22 8.14 9.83 -3.22
CA GLU A 22 7.37 9.58 -2.00
C GLU A 22 5.89 9.92 -2.24
N LEU A 23 5.01 9.29 -1.47
CA LEU A 23 3.56 9.41 -1.62
C LEU A 23 2.92 9.52 -0.24
N ARG A 24 1.88 10.35 -0.12
CA ARG A 24 1.01 10.31 1.06
C ARG A 24 0.12 9.09 0.97
N VAL A 25 0.02 8.34 2.07
CA VAL A 25 -0.80 7.13 2.14
C VAL A 25 -1.79 7.28 3.27
N LYS A 26 -3.07 7.00 2.99
CA LYS A 26 -4.10 6.83 4.02
C LYS A 26 -4.24 5.35 4.31
N THR A 27 -3.83 4.93 5.51
CA THR A 27 -3.92 3.54 5.96
C THR A 27 -5.26 3.27 6.64
N PHE A 28 -5.67 2.00 6.64
CA PHE A 28 -6.83 1.51 7.39
C PHE A 28 -6.45 0.55 8.53
N THR A 29 -5.16 0.44 8.82
CA THR A 29 -4.60 -0.29 9.96
C THR A 29 -4.83 0.50 11.25
N GLY A 30 -4.84 -0.20 12.40
CA GLY A 30 -4.94 0.45 13.72
C GLY A 30 -3.74 1.34 14.05
N ASP A 31 -2.54 0.91 13.67
CA ASP A 31 -1.31 1.72 13.64
C ASP A 31 -0.95 2.00 12.16
N PRO A 32 -0.82 3.27 11.74
CA PRO A 32 -0.40 3.62 10.38
C PRO A 32 0.92 3.01 9.93
N LEU A 33 1.89 2.82 10.83
CA LEU A 33 3.20 2.26 10.48
C LEU A 33 3.17 0.74 10.28
N ALA A 34 2.19 0.05 10.88
CA ALA A 34 2.04 -1.39 10.74
C ALA A 34 1.67 -1.84 9.31
N LEU A 35 1.41 -0.91 8.39
CA LEU A 35 1.16 -1.25 6.99
C LEU A 35 2.36 -1.97 6.33
N ALA A 36 3.60 -1.64 6.76
CA ALA A 36 4.81 -2.27 6.24
C ALA A 36 4.95 -3.75 6.63
N ASP A 37 4.31 -4.17 7.72
CA ASP A 37 4.42 -5.54 8.27
C ASP A 37 3.66 -6.59 7.44
N TYR A 38 2.70 -6.16 6.61
CA TYR A 38 1.87 -7.06 5.79
C TYR A 38 2.59 -7.57 4.52
N GLY A 39 3.81 -7.09 4.26
CA GLY A 39 4.56 -7.43 3.06
C GLY A 39 4.01 -6.77 1.79
N PRO A 40 4.25 -7.36 0.59
CA PRO A 40 3.87 -6.74 -0.67
C PRO A 40 2.36 -6.52 -0.82
N LEU A 41 1.96 -5.28 -1.07
CA LEU A 41 0.59 -4.86 -1.37
C LEU A 41 0.37 -4.81 -2.88
N TYR A 42 -0.86 -5.09 -3.32
CA TYR A 42 -1.19 -5.15 -4.74
C TYR A 42 -2.18 -4.05 -5.13
N ALA A 43 -1.86 -3.31 -6.18
CA ALA A 43 -2.80 -2.39 -6.80
C ALA A 43 -3.75 -3.14 -7.76
N ARG A 44 -4.85 -2.46 -8.13
CA ARG A 44 -5.85 -3.01 -9.06
C ARG A 44 -5.25 -3.38 -10.41
N ASP A 45 -4.29 -2.58 -10.88
CA ASP A 45 -3.53 -2.79 -12.12
C ASP A 45 -2.54 -3.98 -12.06
N GLY A 46 -2.41 -4.64 -10.90
CA GLY A 46 -1.56 -5.81 -10.71
C GLY A 46 -0.14 -5.49 -10.26
N ARG A 47 0.25 -4.22 -10.13
CA ARG A 47 1.56 -3.84 -9.58
C ARG A 47 1.65 -4.20 -8.10
N ALA A 48 2.81 -4.69 -7.70
CA ALA A 48 3.15 -4.94 -6.30
C ALA A 48 3.99 -3.77 -5.74
N PHE A 49 3.68 -3.37 -4.53
CA PHE A 49 4.37 -2.32 -3.77
C PHE A 49 4.83 -2.89 -2.44
N GLN A 50 6.04 -2.53 -2.02
CA GLN A 50 6.54 -2.81 -0.69
C GLN A 50 6.92 -1.48 -0.04
N ILE A 51 6.62 -1.36 1.25
CA ILE A 51 6.82 -0.16 2.06
C ILE A 51 7.97 -0.45 3.02
#